data_AF-A0A1G9R3D3-F1
#
_entry.id   AF-A0A1G9R3D3-F1
#
_cell.length_a   1.000
_cell.length_b   1.000
_cell.length_c   1.000
_cell.angle_alpha   90.00
_cell.angle_beta   90.00
_cell.angle_gamma   90.00
#
_symmetry.space_group_name_H-M   'P 1'
#
loop_
_entity.id
_entity.type
_entity.pdbx_description
1 polymer ?
#
loop_
_entity_poly.entity_id
_entity_poly.type
_entity_poly.pdbx_seq_one_letter_code
_entity_poly.pdbx_strand_id
1 'polypeptide(L)' 'MPDEVHAALRRRAQAAGVSLSEYVLRELERVASRPPIEEVLARSASRRLDISMADIVETVRAERPER' A
#
# COMPACT_ATOMS: atom_id res chain seq x y z
N MET A 1 0.80 18.43 -18.87
CA MET A 1 -0.14 17.52 -18.19
C MET A 1 -1.43 17.52 -18.97
N PRO A 2 -2.12 16.38 -19.14
CA PRO A 2 -3.43 16.36 -19.78
C PRO A 2 -4.40 17.30 -19.03
N ASP A 3 -5.15 18.13 -19.75
CA ASP A 3 -5.98 19.19 -19.15
C ASP A 3 -7.02 18.63 -18.18
N GLU A 4 -7.58 17.46 -18.48
CA GLU A 4 -8.53 16.77 -17.60
C GLU A 4 -7.93 16.38 -16.25
N VAL A 5 -6.67 15.89 -16.26
CA VAL A 5 -5.94 15.53 -15.04
C VAL A 5 -5.68 16.78 -14.22
N HIS A 6 -5.21 17.85 -14.86
CA HIS A 6 -5.00 19.13 -14.20
C HIS A 6 -6.31 19.66 -13.58
N ALA A 7 -7.43 19.61 -14.30
CA ALA A 7 -8.72 20.07 -13.81
C ALA A 7 -9.20 19.25 -12.61
N ALA A 8 -9.05 17.93 -12.65
CA ALA A 8 -9.42 17.05 -11.56
C ALA A 8 -8.59 17.31 -10.30
N LEU A 9 -7.27 17.46 -10.44
CA LEU A 9 -6.38 17.75 -9.31
C LEU A 9 -6.67 19.13 -8.71
N ARG A 10 -6.93 20.15 -9.54
CA ARG A 10 -7.31 21.49 -9.07
C ARG A 10 -8.61 21.47 -8.25
N ARG A 11 -9.64 20.74 -8.70
CA ARG A 11 -10.90 20.60 -7.94
C ARG A 11 -10.69 19.92 -6.59
N ARG A 12 -9.86 18.87 -6.54
CA ARG A 12 -9.55 18.16 -5.27
C ARG A 12 -8.74 19.03 -4.31
N ALA A 13 -7.77 19.79 -4.81
CA ALA A 13 -7.00 20.74 -4.01
C ALA A 13 -7.90 21.81 -3.39
N GLN A 14 -8.81 22.40 -4.18
CA GLN A 14 -9.81 23.35 -3.68
C GLN A 14 -10.72 22.74 -2.62
N ALA A 15 -11.23 21.52 -2.84
CA ALA A 15 -12.06 20.81 -1.85
C ALA A 15 -11.31 20.51 -0.55
N ALA A 16 -9.99 20.32 -0.62
CA ALA A 16 -9.12 20.10 0.54
C ALA A 16 -8.63 21.41 1.20
N GLY A 17 -8.96 22.58 0.65
CA GLY A 17 -8.56 23.88 1.19
C GLY A 17 -7.07 24.18 1.08
N VAL A 18 -6.35 23.53 0.17
CA VAL A 18 -4.89 23.67 -0.01
C VAL A 18 -4.55 24.12 -1.43
N SER A 19 -3.32 24.62 -1.61
CA SER A 19 -2.82 24.92 -2.96
C SER A 19 -2.72 23.64 -3.81
N LEU A 20 -2.77 23.79 -5.15
CA LEU A 20 -2.58 22.64 -6.05
C LEU A 20 -1.21 21.97 -5.85
N SER A 21 -0.16 22.76 -5.66
CA SER A 21 1.20 22.24 -5.44
C SER A 21 1.29 21.42 -4.16
N GLU A 22 0.69 21.90 -3.08
CA GLU A 22 0.65 21.18 -1.80
C GLU A 22 -0.17 19.89 -1.90
N TYR A 23 -1.34 19.94 -2.56
CA TYR A 23 -2.15 18.75 -2.80
C TYR A 23 -1.38 17.68 -3.57
N VAL A 24 -0.72 18.07 -4.67
CA VAL A 24 0.07 17.15 -5.49
C VAL A 24 1.25 16.58 -4.71
N LEU A 25 1.94 17.39 -3.91
CA LEU A 25 3.04 16.92 -3.07
C LEU A 25 2.57 15.83 -2.09
N ARG A 26 1.45 16.06 -1.39
CA ARG A 26 0.88 15.07 -0.46
C ARG A 26 0.50 13.77 -1.15
N GLU A 27 -0.06 13.84 -2.35
CA GLU A 27 -0.37 12.64 -3.13
C GLU A 27 0.90 11.89 -3.58
N LEU A 28 1.95 12.62 -3.98
CA LEU A 28 3.24 12.01 -4.33
C LEU A 28 3.91 11.36 -3.12
N GLU A 29 3.90 12.00 -1.96
CA GLU A 29 4.39 11.43 -0.70
C GLU A 29 3.61 10.15 -0.34
N ARG A 30 2.28 10.17 -0.49
CA ARG A 30 1.44 8.99 -0.25
C ARG A 30 1.79 7.84 -1.18
N VAL A 31 2.03 8.11 -2.46
CA VAL A 31 2.46 7.10 -3.44
C VAL A 31 3.85 6.57 -3.07
N ALA A 32 4.79 7.46 -2.75
CA ALA A 32 6.17 7.10 -2.41
C ALA A 32 6.29 6.37 -1.05
N SER A 33 5.35 6.58 -0.12
CA SER A 33 5.37 5.93 1.20
C SER A 33 5.18 4.41 1.14
N ARG A 34 4.69 3.88 0.01
CA ARG A 34 4.47 2.44 -0.19
C ARG A 34 5.54 1.88 -1.11
N PRO A 35 6.29 0.84 -0.70
CA PRO A 35 7.23 0.20 -1.60
C PRO A 35 6.49 -0.39 -2.81
N PRO A 36 7.10 -0.39 -4.01
CA PRO A 36 6.57 -1.07 -5.17
C PRO A 36 6.23 -2.54 -4.85
N ILE A 37 5.14 -3.06 -5.43
CA ILE A 37 4.71 -4.46 -5.20
C ILE A 37 5.82 -5.46 -5.54
N GLU A 38 6.59 -5.16 -6.58
CA GLU A 38 7.76 -5.91 -7.03
C GLU A 38 8.86 -5.97 -5.96
N GLU A 39 9.11 -4.88 -5.23
CA GLU A 39 10.05 -4.86 -4.11
C GLU A 39 9.54 -5.70 -2.93
N VAL A 40 8.23 -5.61 -2.64
CA VAL A 40 7.60 -6.43 -1.59
C VAL A 40 7.70 -7.92 -1.92
N LEU A 41 7.45 -8.29 -3.18
CA LEU A 41 7.55 -9.66 -3.66
C LEU A 41 8.99 -10.16 -3.65
N ALA A 42 9.95 -9.37 -4.14
CA ALA A 42 11.38 -9.71 -4.10
C ALA A 42 11.86 -9.93 -2.66
N ARG A 43 11.48 -9.03 -1.74
CA ARG A 43 11.78 -9.18 -0.31
C ARG A 43 11.17 -10.46 0.27
N SER A 44 9.93 -10.77 -0.08
CA SER A 44 9.26 -12.00 0.37
C SER A 44 9.96 -13.25 -0.16
N ALA A 45 10.31 -13.28 -1.45
CA ALA A 45 11.02 -14.39 -2.08
C ALA A 45 12.42 -14.60 -1.51
N SER A 46 13.11 -13.53 -1.11
CA SER A 46 14.43 -13.60 -0.47
C SER A 46 14.40 -14.13 0.96
N ARG A 47 13.22 -14.14 1.61
CA ARG A 47 13.09 -14.52 3.01
C ARG A 47 13.02 -16.04 3.13
N ARG A 48 14.09 -16.65 3.63
CA ARG A 48 14.02 -18.03 4.15
C ARG A 48 13.35 -17.98 5.51
N LEU A 49 12.20 -18.64 5.62
CA LEU A 49 11.54 -18.89 6.89
C LEU A 49 11.85 -20.32 7.30
N ASP A 50 12.35 -20.50 8.52
CA ASP A 50 12.58 -21.82 9.11
C ASP A 50 11.31 -22.30 9.82
N ILE A 51 10.21 -22.35 9.06
CA ILE A 51 8.91 -22.80 9.53
C ILE A 51 8.30 -23.71 8.48
N SER A 52 7.79 -24.87 8.90
CA SER A 52 7.15 -25.78 7.99
C SER A 52 5.69 -25.37 7.76
N MET A 53 5.13 -25.80 6.63
CA MET A 53 3.68 -25.68 6.40
C MET A 53 2.86 -26.42 7.46
N ALA A 54 3.41 -27.49 8.05
CA ALA A 54 2.73 -28.25 9.09
C ALA A 54 2.56 -27.41 10.37
N ASP A 55 3.61 -26.70 10.80
CA ASP A 55 3.57 -25.82 11.99
C ASP A 55 2.55 -24.69 11.82
N ILE A 56 2.45 -24.14 10.61
CA ILE A 56 1.46 -23.09 10.27
C ILE A 56 0.04 -23.66 10.40
N VAL A 57 -0.22 -24.83 9.80
CA VAL A 57 -1.54 -25.46 9.82
C VAL A 57 -1.94 -25.85 11.24
N GLU A 58 -1.01 -26.36 12.04
CA GLU A 58 -1.25 -26.71 13.44
C GLU A 58 -1.60 -25.48 14.28
N THR A 59 -0.85 -24.38 14.12
CA THR A 59 -1.13 -23.11 14.80
C THR A 59 -2.53 -22.57 14.45
N VAL A 60 -2.89 -22.55 13.15
CA VAL A 60 -4.20 -22.08 12.69
C VAL A 60 -5.35 -22.96 13.21
N ARG A 61 -5.12 -24.27 13.36
CA ARG A 61 -6.10 -25.20 13.94
C ARG A 61 -6.27 -24.99 15.44
N ALA A 62 -5.18 -24.80 16.17
CA ALA A 62 -5.20 -24.55 17.61
C ALA A 62 -5.96 -23.25 17.98
N GLU A 63 -5.88 -22.24 17.12
CA GLU A 63 -6.57 -20.94 17.29
C GLU A 63 -8.05 -20.95 16.86
N ARG A 64 -8.49 -21.98 16.12
CA ARG A 64 -9.87 -22.05 15.63
C ARG A 64 -10.75 -22.70 16.71
N PRO A 65 -11.68 -21.98 17.36
CA PRO A 65 -12.64 -22.62 18.23
C PRO A 65 -13.48 -23.59 17.39
N GLU A 66 -13.61 -24.82 17.89
CA GLU A 66 -14.53 -25.81 17.35
C GLU A 66 -15.92 -25.16 17.27
N ARG A 67 -16.42 -24.98 16.05
CA ARG A 67 -17.74 -24.42 15.78
C ARG A 67 -18.77 -25.52 15.80
#